data_AF-A0A1U9K7R4-F1
#
_entry.id   AF-A0A1U9K7R4-F1
#
_cell.length_a   1.000
_cell.length_b   1.000
_cell.length_c   1.000
_cell.angle_alpha   90.00
_cell.angle_beta   90.00
_cell.angle_gamma   90.00
#
_symmetry.space_group_name_H-M   'P 1'
#
loop_
_entity.id
_entity.type
_entity.pdbx_description
1 polymer ?
#
loop_
_entity_poly.entity_id
_entity_poly.type
_entity_poly.pdbx_seq_one_letter_code
_entity_poly.pdbx_strand_id
1 'polypeptide(L)' 'MKEIYQMMKENQNPEIVVSLRYPPTMGALGVNLAVKLLNGDSLDGFWGESIPHRVMLEATPVTPENVEDYYDPDAIY' A
#
# COMPACT_ATOMS: atom_id res chain seq x y z
N MET A 1 -11.74 1.64 4.44
CA MET A 1 -11.53 0.56 3.46
C MET A 1 -12.16 -0.76 3.91
N LYS A 2 -12.10 -1.12 5.20
CA LYS A 2 -12.72 -2.35 5.74
C LYS A 2 -14.19 -2.52 5.31
N GLU A 3 -15.02 -1.50 5.46
CA GLU A 3 -16.44 -1.56 5.09
C GLU A 3 -16.63 -1.79 3.58
N ILE A 4 -15.84 -1.11 2.73
CA ILE A 4 -15.89 -1.25 1.27
C ILE A 4 -15.46 -2.66 0.84
N TYR A 5 -14.39 -3.19 1.45
CA TYR A 5 -13.92 -4.54 1.18
C TYR A 5 -14.92 -5.60 1.66
N GLN A 6 -15.57 -5.37 2.80
CA GLN A 6 -16.66 -6.22 3.27
C GLN A 6 -17.85 -6.20 2.28
N MET A 7 -18.24 -5.03 1.79
CA MET A 7 -19.31 -4.91 0.78
C MET A 7 -18.98 -5.65 -0.53
N MET A 8 -17.72 -5.57 -1.00
CA MET A 8 -17.24 -6.32 -2.17
C MET A 8 -17.28 -7.83 -1.93
N LYS A 9 -16.78 -8.28 -0.76
CA LYS A 9 -16.72 -9.68 -0.37
C LYS A 9 -18.11 -10.31 -0.25
N GLU A 10 -19.05 -9.58 0.35
CA GLU A 10 -20.43 -10.04 0.55
C GLU A 10 -21.35 -9.73 -0.63
N ASN A 11 -20.82 -9.10 -1.70
CA ASN A 11 -21.56 -8.65 -2.88
C ASN A 11 -22.81 -7.82 -2.53
N GLN A 12 -22.72 -6.98 -1.49
CA GLN A 12 -23.84 -6.18 -0.97
C GLN A 12 -24.17 -4.97 -1.85
N ASN A 13 -23.21 -4.47 -2.63
CA ASN A 13 -23.39 -3.34 -3.54
C ASN A 13 -22.69 -3.62 -4.89
N PRO A 14 -23.45 -4.05 -5.92
CA PRO A 14 -22.88 -4.43 -7.21
C PRO A 14 -22.20 -3.28 -7.97
N GLU A 15 -22.47 -2.03 -7.60
CA GLU A 15 -21.84 -0.86 -8.23
C GLU A 15 -20.40 -0.66 -7.76
N ILE A 16 -20.02 -1.23 -6.61
CA ILE A 16 -18.66 -1.16 -6.06
C ILE A 16 -17.82 -2.31 -6.65
N VAL A 17 -17.34 -2.09 -7.87
CA VAL A 17 -16.57 -3.11 -8.62
C VAL A 17 -15.06 -3.04 -8.41
N VAL A 18 -14.54 -1.88 -7.96
CA VAL A 18 -13.11 -1.67 -7.75
C VAL A 18 -12.84 -0.60 -6.69
N SER A 19 -11.74 -0.77 -5.95
CA SER A 19 -11.19 0.22 -5.04
C SER A 19 -9.68 0.30 -5.22
N LEU A 20 -9.07 1.45 -4.94
CA LEU A 20 -7.64 1.64 -5.06
C LEU A 20 -6.99 1.66 -3.68
N ARG A 21 -6.09 0.71 -3.44
CA ARG A 21 -5.40 0.59 -2.16
C ARG A 21 -4.32 1.67 -2.04
N TYR A 22 -4.43 2.47 -0.99
CA TYR A 22 -3.42 3.43 -0.58
C TYR A 22 -3.09 3.20 0.91
N PRO A 23 -2.22 2.22 1.22
CA PRO A 23 -2.05 1.77 2.59
C PRO A 23 -1.26 2.80 3.42
N PRO A 24 -1.59 2.96 4.72
CA PRO A 24 -0.87 3.88 5.60
C PRO A 24 0.60 3.50 5.79
N THR A 25 0.98 2.24 5.51
CA THR A 25 2.36 1.76 5.51
C THR A 25 3.26 2.51 4.50
N MET A 26 2.68 3.21 3.51
CA MET A 26 3.44 4.09 2.62
C MET A 26 4.20 5.18 3.40
N GLY A 27 3.63 5.68 4.50
CA GLY A 27 4.33 6.64 5.38
C GLY A 27 5.51 6.00 6.11
N ALA A 28 5.35 4.76 6.59
CA ALA A 28 6.42 4.00 7.23
C ALA A 28 7.60 3.73 6.27
N LEU A 29 7.31 3.51 4.99
CA LEU A 29 8.35 3.37 3.96
C LEU A 29 9.22 4.64 3.83
N GLY A 30 8.60 5.82 3.87
CA GLY A 30 9.31 7.09 3.85
C GLY A 30 10.23 7.28 5.06
N VAL A 31 9.75 6.94 6.26
CA VAL A 31 10.57 6.97 7.49
C VAL A 31 11.74 6.00 7.40
N ASN A 32 11.50 4.77 6.93
CA ASN A 32 12.56 3.77 6.76
C ASN A 32 13.64 4.21 5.76
N LEU A 33 13.22 4.84 4.65
CA LEU A 33 14.16 5.40 3.68
C LEU A 33 15.01 6.50 4.32
N ALA A 34 14.42 7.41 5.10
CA ALA A 34 15.15 8.46 5.80
C ALA A 34 16.17 7.89 6.80
N VAL A 35 15.81 6.85 7.56
CA VAL A 35 16.71 6.17 8.50
C VAL A 35 17.89 5.52 7.77
N LYS A 36 17.63 4.78 6.69
CA LYS A 36 18.70 4.18 5.85
C LYS A 36 19.68 5.25 5.34
N LEU A 37 19.15 6.36 4.82
CA LEU A 37 19.97 7.48 4.33
C LEU A 37 20.83 8.10 5.45
N LEU A 38 20.28 8.30 6.65
CA LEU A 38 21.01 8.83 7.80
C LEU A 38 22.11 7.88 8.30
N ASN A 39 21.92 6.57 8.15
CA ASN A 39 22.92 5.56 8.50
C ASN A 39 24.03 5.41 7.46
N GLY A 40 23.91 6.07 6.30
CA GLY A 40 24.82 5.87 5.17
C GLY A 40 24.61 4.55 4.42
N ASP A 41 23.46 3.89 4.62
CA ASP A 41 23.12 2.66 3.90
C ASP A 41 22.80 2.99 2.45
N SER A 42 23.42 2.28 1.51
CA SER A 42 23.01 2.32 0.10
C SER A 42 21.64 1.66 -0.09
N LEU A 43 20.90 2.10 -1.10
CA LEU A 43 19.73 1.36 -1.56
C LEU A 43 20.20 0.10 -2.28
N ASP A 44 19.88 -1.06 -1.70
CA ASP A 44 20.24 -2.36 -2.26
C ASP A 44 19.81 -2.46 -3.74
N GLY A 45 20.76 -2.82 -4.61
CA GLY A 45 20.53 -2.96 -6.05
C GLY A 45 20.77 -1.69 -6.89
N PHE A 46 21.12 -0.55 -6.29
CA PHE A 46 21.51 0.65 -7.02
C PHE A 46 23.02 0.87 -7.00
N TRP A 47 23.62 1.09 -8.18
CA TRP A 47 25.01 1.48 -8.32
C TRP A 47 25.14 3.00 -8.14
N GLY A 48 25.45 3.45 -6.92
CA GLY A 48 25.73 4.85 -6.59
C GLY A 48 24.95 5.39 -5.38
N GLU A 49 25.50 6.41 -4.73
CA GLU A 49 24.92 7.10 -3.55
C GLU A 49 23.81 8.11 -3.92
N SER A 50 23.12 7.92 -5.05
CA SER A 50 22.11 8.90 -5.47
C SER A 50 20.84 8.75 -4.63
N ILE A 51 20.52 9.77 -3.85
CA ILE A 51 19.28 9.85 -3.08
C ILE A 51 18.08 9.94 -4.05
N PRO A 52 17.06 9.08 -3.91
CA PRO A 52 15.87 9.19 -4.76
C PRO A 52 15.13 10.50 -4.49
N HIS A 53 15.01 11.33 -5.52
CA HIS A 53 14.23 12.58 -5.44
C HIS A 53 12.72 12.35 -5.60
N ARG A 54 12.31 11.20 -6.15
CA ARG A 54 10.92 10.83 -6.37
C ARG A 54 10.73 9.33 -6.22
N VAL A 55 9.90 8.92 -5.27
CA VAL A 55 9.49 7.53 -5.07
C VAL A 55 8.01 7.44 -5.40
N MET A 56 7.66 6.58 -6.35
CA MET A 56 6.27 6.31 -6.72
C MET A 56 5.89 4.92 -6.20
N LEU A 57 4.87 4.88 -5.35
CA LEU A 57 4.34 3.63 -4.82
C LEU A 57 3.08 3.28 -5.61
N GLU A 58 3.05 2.06 -6.12
CA GLU A 58 1.92 1.56 -6.90
C GLU A 58 0.69 1.42 -6.01
N ALA A 59 -0.44 1.97 -6.47
CA ALA A 59 -1.74 1.76 -5.85
C ALA A 59 -2.34 0.48 -6.44
N THR A 60 -2.54 -0.53 -5.60
CA THR A 60 -3.08 -1.82 -6.04
C THR A 60 -4.60 -1.73 -6.21
N PRO A 61 -5.17 -2.10 -7.38
CA PRO A 61 -6.61 -2.23 -7.52
C PRO A 61 -7.11 -3.46 -6.76
N VAL A 62 -8.16 -3.25 -5.96
CA VAL A 62 -8.86 -4.29 -5.21
C VAL A 62 -10.22 -4.49 -5.85
N THR A 63 -10.51 -5.73 -6.24
CA THR A 63 -11.75 -6.20 -6.87
C THR A 63 -12.35 -7.30 -6.01
N PRO A 64 -13.61 -7.72 -6.25
CA PRO A 64 -14.19 -8.87 -5.55
C PRO A 64 -13.38 -10.16 -5.70
N GLU A 65 -12.54 -10.30 -6.74
CA GLU A 65 -11.73 -11.50 -6.98
C GLU A 65 -10.49 -11.58 -6.06
N ASN A 66 -9.96 -10.44 -5.60
CA ASN A 66 -8.75 -10.37 -4.78
C ASN A 66 -8.96 -9.71 -3.40
N VAL A 67 -10.20 -9.32 -3.07
CA VAL A 67 -10.52 -8.59 -1.83
C VAL A 67 -10.12 -9.33 -0.56
N GLU A 68 -10.15 -10.66 -0.59
CA GLU A 68 -9.74 -11.52 0.54
C GLU A 68 -8.27 -11.35 0.92
N ASP A 69 -7.40 -11.03 -0.05
CA ASP A 69 -5.97 -10.83 0.20
C ASP A 69 -5.67 -9.54 0.97
N TYR A 70 -6.65 -8.62 1.03
CA TYR A 70 -6.50 -7.28 1.57
C TYR A 70 -7.47 -6.95 2.70
N TYR A 71 -8.43 -7.83 3.00
CA TYR A 71 -9.40 -7.63 4.07
C TYR A 71 -8.80 -8.00 5.43
N ASP A 72 -8.85 -7.05 6.36
CA ASP A 72 -8.47 -7.25 7.75
C ASP A 72 -9.67 -6.90 8.65
N PRO A 73 -10.27 -7.88 9.36
CA PRO A 73 -11.41 -7.63 10.24
C PRO A 73 -11.04 -6.78 11.46
N ASP A 74 -9.77 -6.72 11.85
CA ASP A 74 -9.29 -5.96 13.00
C ASP A 74 -8.75 -4.58 12.62
N ALA A 75 -8.76 -4.24 11.32
CA ALA A 75 -8.37 -2.91 10.86
C ALA A 75 -9.29 -1.82 11.42
N ILE A 76 -8.68 -0.73 11.88
CA ILE A 76 -9.38 0.47 12.36
C ILE A 76 -10.05 1.21 11.19
N TYR A 77 -9.56 1.01 9.96
CA TYR A 77 -10.00 1.68 8.73
C TYR A 77 -10.31 0.71 7.60
#